data_AF-A0A8T2UN51-F1
#
_entry.id   AF-A0A8T2UN51-F1
#
_cell.length_a   1.000
_cell.length_b   1.000
_cell.length_c   1.000
_cell.angle_alpha   90.00
_cell.angle_beta   90.00
_cell.angle_gamma   90.00
#
_symmetry.space_group_name_H-M   'P 1'
#
loop_
_entity.id
_entity.type
_entity.pdbx_description
1 polymer ?
#
loop_
_entity_poly.entity_id
_entity_poly.type
_entity_poly.pdbx_seq_one_letter_code
_entity_poly.pdbx_strand_id
1 'polypeptide(L)'
;MATPIAAKLGLPVLLIVRACMGIGEGVAMPAMNNLLSKWVPLNERSRSLALVYSGMYLGSVTGLAFSPSLIHKFSWPSVFWSFGFLGSFWYFAWQHLASSSPLEDPGISTEEKTLIAKSSLNKEPIDEIPWKLLLSKVPVWALIVCHFCHNYGTFILLTWMPTYYCQVLKFNLTESGLFSVLPWLSMAAAANFGGWIADTLVSNGVSVTNVRKLMQSLGFLGPAFFLTQLSHINSPFEAVLCMICSQGFDAFSQSGLYSNHQDIGPRYAGVLLGLSNTAGVLAGVIGTAATGYILQHGTWDDVFKVAVGLYLGGTVVWNLFATGERIFD
;
A
#
# COMPACT_ATOMS: atom_id res chain seq x y z
N MET A 1 1.73 -18.64 -12.23
CA MET A 1 1.59 -19.96 -12.91
C MET A 1 2.37 -21.09 -12.26
N ALA A 2 3.62 -20.91 -11.82
CA ALA A 2 4.47 -22.01 -11.32
C ALA A 2 4.09 -22.52 -9.91
N THR A 3 3.37 -21.73 -9.11
CA THR A 3 3.03 -22.09 -7.73
C THR A 3 2.35 -23.46 -7.57
N PRO A 4 1.32 -23.85 -8.34
CA PRO A 4 0.67 -25.14 -8.13
C PRO A 4 1.59 -26.33 -8.41
N ILE A 5 2.52 -26.18 -9.36
CA ILE A 5 3.51 -27.20 -9.68
C ILE A 5 4.53 -27.27 -8.54
N ALA A 6 5.04 -26.12 -8.10
CA ALA A 6 5.99 -26.03 -6.98
C ALA A 6 5.42 -26.61 -5.67
N ALA A 7 4.13 -26.39 -5.40
CA ALA A 7 3.45 -26.96 -4.23
C ALA A 7 3.44 -28.49 -4.22
N LYS A 8 3.35 -29.14 -5.40
CA LYS A 8 3.43 -30.60 -5.51
C LYS A 8 4.85 -31.15 -5.32
N LEU A 9 5.86 -30.35 -5.63
CA LEU A 9 7.28 -30.73 -5.52
C LEU A 9 7.83 -30.57 -4.08
N GLY A 10 7.11 -29.87 -3.21
CA GLY A 10 7.42 -29.73 -1.80
C GLY A 10 7.63 -28.28 -1.37
N LEU A 11 7.62 -28.08 -0.04
CA LEU A 11 7.70 -26.76 0.58
C LEU A 11 8.94 -25.93 0.14
N PRO A 12 10.17 -26.48 0.04
CA PRO A 12 11.32 -25.69 -0.36
C PRO A 12 11.19 -25.09 -1.77
N VAL A 13 10.67 -25.87 -2.73
CA VAL A 13 10.46 -25.41 -4.12
C VAL A 13 9.37 -24.35 -4.18
N LEU A 14 8.30 -24.52 -3.39
CA LEU A 14 7.25 -23.51 -3.26
C LEU A 14 7.80 -22.18 -2.72
N LEU A 15 8.65 -22.22 -1.69
CA LEU A 15 9.28 -21.02 -1.12
C LEU A 15 10.18 -20.31 -2.12
N ILE A 16 10.99 -21.04 -2.88
CA ILE A 16 11.86 -20.47 -3.93
C ILE A 16 11.02 -19.77 -5.00
N VAL A 17 9.97 -20.41 -5.50
CA VAL A 17 9.09 -19.82 -6.53
C VAL A 17 8.40 -18.56 -6.00
N ARG A 18 7.98 -18.55 -4.73
CA ARG A 18 7.37 -17.37 -4.11
C ARG A 18 8.38 -16.25 -3.87
N ALA A 19 9.63 -16.57 -3.53
CA ALA A 19 10.70 -15.59 -3.42
C ALA A 19 10.99 -14.93 -4.78
N CYS A 20 11.11 -15.72 -5.86
CA CYS A 20 11.32 -15.18 -7.20
C CYS A 20 10.17 -14.28 -7.66
N MET A 21 8.92 -14.67 -7.35
CA MET A 21 7.74 -13.83 -7.61
C MET A 21 7.83 -12.49 -6.88
N GLY A 22 8.18 -12.50 -5.59
CA GLY A 22 8.34 -11.28 -4.80
C GLY A 22 9.45 -10.37 -5.31
N ILE A 23 10.57 -10.93 -5.77
CA ILE A 23 11.66 -10.15 -6.40
C ILE A 23 11.16 -9.44 -7.67
N GLY A 24 10.39 -10.14 -8.51
CA GLY A 24 9.81 -9.56 -9.73
C GLY A 24 8.78 -8.46 -9.46
N GLU A 25 7.91 -8.66 -8.46
CA GLU A 25 6.88 -7.69 -8.10
C GLU A 25 7.44 -6.48 -7.33
N GLY A 26 8.53 -6.65 -6.58
CA GLY A 26 9.12 -5.60 -5.73
C GLY A 26 9.59 -4.37 -6.50
N VAL A 27 9.94 -4.51 -7.78
CA VAL A 27 10.37 -3.39 -8.64
C VAL A 27 9.22 -2.67 -9.34
N ALA A 28 7.99 -3.17 -9.24
CA ALA A 28 6.85 -2.63 -9.98
C ALA A 28 6.53 -1.18 -9.58
N MET A 29 6.44 -0.89 -8.28
CA MET A 29 6.09 0.45 -7.79
C MET A 29 7.15 1.51 -8.13
N PRO A 30 8.46 1.29 -7.89
CA PRO A 30 9.49 2.23 -8.31
C PRO A 30 9.55 2.44 -9.84
N ALA A 31 9.43 1.35 -10.61
CA ALA A 31 9.45 1.43 -12.07
C ALA A 31 8.26 2.24 -12.62
N MET A 32 7.07 2.01 -12.07
CA MET A 32 5.85 2.77 -12.39
C MET A 32 6.00 4.26 -12.09
N ASN A 33 6.51 4.61 -10.91
CA ASN A 33 6.76 6.00 -10.54
C ASN A 33 7.83 6.66 -11.45
N ASN A 34 8.88 5.91 -11.82
CA ASN A 34 9.90 6.38 -12.76
C ASN A 34 9.30 6.64 -14.15
N LEU A 35 8.50 5.72 -14.67
CA LEU A 35 7.84 5.86 -15.96
C LEU A 35 6.93 7.09 -16.00
N LEU A 36 6.04 7.23 -15.00
CA LEU A 36 5.16 8.40 -14.88
C LEU A 36 5.94 9.70 -14.73
N SER A 37 7.12 9.68 -14.09
CA SER A 37 7.96 10.87 -13.97
C SER A 37 8.52 11.38 -15.30
N LYS A 38 8.64 10.51 -16.31
CA LYS A 38 9.09 10.84 -17.67
C LYS A 38 7.93 11.18 -18.59
N TRP A 39 6.80 10.49 -18.41
CA TRP A 39 5.64 10.58 -19.32
C TRP A 39 4.61 11.62 -18.92
N VAL A 40 4.51 11.97 -17.63
CA VAL A 40 3.46 12.87 -17.14
C VAL A 40 4.04 14.22 -16.71
N PRO A 41 3.50 15.33 -17.23
CA PRO A 41 3.81 16.67 -16.78
C PRO A 41 3.63 16.86 -15.27
N LEU A 42 4.44 17.72 -14.65
CA LEU A 42 4.46 17.90 -13.18
C LEU A 42 3.10 18.26 -12.58
N ASN A 43 2.35 19.13 -13.25
CA ASN A 43 1.02 19.58 -12.81
C ASN A 43 -0.04 18.47 -12.82
N GLU A 44 0.15 17.43 -13.63
CA GLU A 44 -0.80 16.31 -13.75
C GLU A 44 -0.34 15.04 -13.03
N ARG A 45 0.92 15.02 -12.59
CA ARG A 45 1.58 13.81 -12.05
C ARG A 45 0.85 13.21 -10.86
N SER A 46 0.38 14.03 -9.93
CA SER A 46 -0.34 13.55 -8.74
C SER A 46 -1.65 12.85 -9.12
N ARG A 47 -2.40 13.44 -10.06
CA ARG A 47 -3.63 12.84 -10.61
C ARG A 47 -3.36 11.52 -11.33
N SER A 48 -2.33 11.47 -12.17
CA SER A 48 -1.96 10.24 -12.88
C SER A 48 -1.46 9.15 -11.94
N LEU A 49 -0.67 9.50 -10.91
CA LEU A 49 -0.28 8.55 -9.87
C LEU A 49 -1.51 8.01 -9.15
N ALA A 50 -2.42 8.88 -8.69
CA ALA A 50 -3.65 8.45 -8.02
C ALA A 50 -4.47 7.48 -8.89
N LEU A 51 -4.60 7.75 -10.19
CA LEU A 51 -5.28 6.87 -11.13
C LEU A 51 -4.58 5.50 -11.23
N VAL A 52 -3.26 5.48 -11.41
CA VAL A 52 -2.52 4.22 -11.56
C VAL A 52 -2.52 3.41 -10.25
N TYR A 53 -2.31 4.05 -9.10
CA TYR A 53 -2.39 3.40 -7.79
C TYR A 53 -3.81 2.87 -7.50
N SER A 54 -4.86 3.53 -8.01
CA SER A 54 -6.24 3.01 -7.89
C SER A 54 -6.43 1.65 -8.56
N GLY A 55 -5.65 1.36 -9.61
CA GLY A 55 -5.60 0.06 -10.27
C GLY A 55 -5.16 -1.07 -9.34
N MET A 56 -4.33 -0.78 -8.34
CA MET A 56 -3.92 -1.77 -7.33
C MET A 56 -5.13 -2.23 -6.51
N TYR A 57 -5.95 -1.29 -6.02
CA TYR A 57 -7.16 -1.61 -5.27
C TYR A 57 -8.17 -2.37 -6.14
N LEU A 58 -8.39 -1.94 -7.38
CA LEU A 58 -9.25 -2.65 -8.32
C LEU A 58 -8.75 -4.08 -8.60
N GLY A 59 -7.44 -4.27 -8.71
CA GLY A 59 -6.80 -5.57 -8.84
C GLY A 59 -7.08 -6.47 -7.63
N SER A 60 -6.94 -5.95 -6.41
CA SER A 60 -7.28 -6.69 -5.18
C SER A 60 -8.76 -7.04 -5.10
N VAL A 61 -9.66 -6.09 -5.41
CA VAL A 61 -11.11 -6.32 -5.43
C VAL A 61 -11.48 -7.39 -6.44
N THR A 62 -10.94 -7.30 -7.66
CA THR A 62 -11.14 -8.30 -8.72
C THR A 62 -10.59 -9.66 -8.28
N GLY A 63 -9.38 -9.69 -7.72
CA GLY A 63 -8.76 -10.90 -7.18
C GLY A 63 -9.64 -11.60 -6.16
N LEU A 64 -10.10 -10.86 -5.15
CA LEU A 64 -10.93 -11.39 -4.06
C LEU A 64 -12.35 -11.78 -4.51
N ALA A 65 -12.93 -11.08 -5.48
CA ALA A 65 -14.27 -11.38 -5.99
C ALA A 65 -14.28 -12.62 -6.91
N PHE A 66 -13.30 -12.76 -7.79
CA PHE A 66 -13.28 -13.83 -8.79
C PHE A 66 -12.61 -15.12 -8.28
N SER A 67 -11.62 -15.02 -7.38
CA SER A 67 -10.87 -16.20 -6.90
C SER A 67 -11.76 -17.27 -6.26
N PRO A 68 -12.72 -16.97 -5.37
CA PRO A 68 -13.58 -17.98 -4.76
C PRO A 68 -14.38 -18.80 -5.78
N SER A 69 -14.93 -18.13 -6.79
CA SER A 69 -15.70 -18.78 -7.86
C SER A 69 -14.84 -19.74 -8.70
N LEU A 70 -13.59 -19.34 -8.99
CA LEU A 70 -12.61 -20.19 -9.67
C LEU A 70 -12.23 -21.39 -8.81
N ILE A 71 -11.97 -21.18 -7.51
CA ILE A 71 -11.62 -22.26 -6.57
C ILE A 71 -12.75 -23.28 -6.48
N HIS A 72 -13.99 -22.81 -6.34
CA HIS A 72 -15.16 -23.69 -6.19
C HIS A 72 -15.40 -24.57 -7.43
N LYS A 73 -15.23 -24.03 -8.65
CA LYS A 73 -15.50 -24.77 -9.90
C LYS A 73 -14.32 -25.59 -10.40
N PHE A 74 -13.09 -25.09 -10.25
CA PHE A 74 -11.89 -25.61 -10.93
C PHE A 74 -10.72 -25.87 -9.98
N SER A 75 -10.96 -25.90 -8.66
CA SER A 75 -9.94 -26.03 -7.62
C SER A 75 -8.98 -24.84 -7.53
N TRP A 76 -8.21 -24.75 -6.45
CA TRP A 76 -7.28 -23.63 -6.19
C TRP A 76 -6.18 -23.39 -7.24
N PRO A 77 -5.65 -24.39 -7.98
CA PRO A 77 -4.63 -24.13 -9.00
C PRO A 77 -5.11 -23.22 -10.13
N SER A 78 -6.42 -23.22 -10.41
CA SER A 78 -7.04 -22.43 -11.49
C SER A 78 -6.75 -20.93 -11.35
N VAL A 79 -6.79 -20.39 -10.14
CA VAL A 79 -6.49 -18.99 -9.83
C VAL A 79 -5.10 -18.59 -10.36
N PHE A 80 -4.09 -19.43 -10.10
CA PHE A 80 -2.70 -19.17 -10.50
C PHE A 80 -2.47 -19.27 -12.01
N TRP A 81 -3.27 -20.06 -12.70
CA TRP A 81 -3.21 -20.20 -14.17
C TRP A 81 -3.96 -19.06 -14.85
N SER A 82 -5.17 -18.73 -14.39
CA SER A 82 -5.98 -17.65 -14.95
C SER A 82 -5.29 -16.29 -14.82
N PHE A 83 -4.89 -15.87 -13.61
CA PHE A 83 -4.19 -14.59 -13.42
C PHE A 83 -2.80 -14.60 -14.07
N GLY A 84 -2.14 -15.76 -14.08
CA GLY A 84 -0.84 -15.90 -14.74
C GLY A 84 -0.92 -15.74 -16.25
N PHE A 85 -1.94 -16.30 -16.91
CA PHE A 85 -2.16 -16.14 -18.35
C PHE A 85 -2.53 -14.71 -18.71
N LEU A 86 -3.42 -14.08 -17.92
CA LEU A 86 -3.78 -12.69 -18.10
C LEU A 86 -2.56 -11.77 -17.96
N GLY A 87 -1.71 -11.99 -16.96
CA GLY A 87 -0.46 -11.26 -16.77
C GLY A 87 0.52 -11.45 -17.93
N SER A 88 0.67 -12.68 -18.45
CA SER A 88 1.50 -12.94 -19.63
C SER A 88 0.98 -12.22 -20.88
N PHE A 89 -0.33 -12.27 -21.13
CA PHE A 89 -0.94 -11.55 -22.25
C PHE A 89 -0.71 -10.04 -22.14
N TRP A 90 -0.92 -9.47 -20.94
CA TRP A 90 -0.66 -8.07 -20.67
C TRP A 90 0.81 -7.70 -20.87
N TYR A 91 1.75 -8.55 -20.45
CA TYR A 91 3.18 -8.35 -20.69
C TYR A 91 3.52 -8.25 -22.17
N PHE A 92 3.02 -9.17 -23.01
CA PHE A 92 3.26 -9.11 -24.45
C PHE A 92 2.62 -7.88 -25.10
N ALA A 93 1.40 -7.52 -24.70
CA ALA A 93 0.77 -6.29 -25.16
C ALA A 93 1.60 -5.06 -24.76
N TRP A 94 2.10 -5.01 -23.53
CA TRP A 94 2.95 -3.93 -23.03
C TRP A 94 4.26 -3.81 -23.81
N GLN A 95 4.92 -4.93 -24.14
CA GLN A 95 6.15 -4.92 -24.94
C GLN A 95 5.96 -4.31 -26.34
N HIS A 96 4.76 -4.40 -26.91
CA HIS A 96 4.45 -3.84 -28.22
C HIS A 96 3.92 -2.42 -28.18
N LEU A 97 3.27 -2.03 -27.07
CA LEU A 97 2.56 -0.75 -26.96
C LEU A 97 3.31 0.32 -26.15
N ALA A 98 4.21 -0.07 -25.25
CA ALA A 98 4.86 0.85 -24.34
C ALA A 98 6.28 1.23 -24.81
N SER A 99 6.60 2.52 -24.71
CA SER A 99 7.93 3.06 -25.00
C SER A 99 8.61 3.57 -23.72
N SER A 100 9.94 3.46 -23.63
CA SER A 100 10.70 3.83 -22.42
C SER A 100 10.75 5.33 -22.16
N SER A 101 10.63 6.12 -23.23
CA SER A 101 10.65 7.58 -23.20
C SER A 101 9.61 8.13 -24.18
N PRO A 102 8.95 9.25 -23.86
CA PRO A 102 8.10 9.97 -24.82
C PRO A 102 8.84 10.33 -26.11
N LEU A 103 10.17 10.50 -26.08
CA LEU A 103 10.93 10.84 -27.27
C LEU A 103 11.05 9.67 -28.26
N GLU A 104 11.13 8.46 -27.74
CA GLU A 104 11.28 7.21 -28.50
C GLU A 104 9.93 6.68 -29.01
N ASP A 105 8.84 7.21 -28.47
CA ASP A 105 7.50 6.79 -28.87
C ASP A 105 7.14 7.31 -30.28
N PRO A 106 6.69 6.42 -31.19
CA PRO A 106 6.32 6.78 -32.55
C PRO A 106 4.89 7.34 -32.68
N GLY A 107 4.03 7.13 -31.67
CA GLY A 107 2.62 7.52 -31.69
C GLY A 107 2.31 8.88 -31.07
N ILE A 108 3.26 9.47 -30.33
CA ILE A 108 3.07 10.74 -29.65
C ILE A 108 3.33 11.95 -30.57
N SER A 109 2.48 12.98 -30.44
CA SER A 109 2.57 14.22 -31.22
C SER A 109 3.78 15.07 -30.84
N THR A 110 4.28 15.88 -31.78
CA THR A 110 5.42 16.79 -31.54
C THR A 110 5.07 17.82 -30.46
N GLU A 111 3.84 18.34 -30.48
CA GLU A 111 3.32 19.30 -29.50
C GLU A 111 3.39 18.74 -28.08
N GLU A 112 2.96 17.49 -27.90
CA GLU A 112 2.97 16.79 -26.62
C GLU A 112 4.39 16.46 -26.15
N LYS A 113 5.29 16.01 -27.05
CA LYS A 113 6.73 15.85 -26.74
C LYS A 113 7.30 17.16 -26.17
N THR A 114 6.95 18.29 -26.79
CA THR A 114 7.45 19.60 -26.39
C THR A 114 6.91 20.02 -25.02
N LEU A 115 5.64 19.74 -24.74
CA LEU A 115 5.00 20.02 -23.45
C LEU A 115 5.65 19.21 -22.31
N ILE A 116 5.85 17.91 -22.52
CA ILE A 116 6.50 17.03 -21.53
C ILE A 116 7.95 17.45 -21.28
N ALA A 117 8.71 17.75 -22.35
CA ALA A 117 10.09 18.19 -22.25
C ALA A 117 10.21 19.51 -21.46
N LYS A 118 9.37 20.50 -21.76
CA LYS A 118 9.34 21.78 -21.02
C LYS A 118 9.05 21.61 -19.52
N SER A 119 8.19 20.65 -19.17
CA SER A 119 7.90 20.35 -17.76
C SER A 119 9.06 19.66 -17.02
N SER A 120 9.98 19.03 -17.74
CA SER A 120 11.12 18.27 -17.20
C SER A 120 12.41 19.10 -17.07
N LEU A 121 12.56 20.17 -17.84
CA LEU A 121 13.75 21.05 -17.86
C LEU A 121 14.03 21.81 -16.55
N ASN A 122 13.08 21.81 -15.61
CA ASN A 122 13.20 22.56 -14.34
C ASN A 122 13.78 21.73 -13.18
N LYS A 123 14.42 20.58 -13.42
CA LYS A 123 15.10 19.82 -12.37
C LYS A 123 16.56 19.56 -12.73
N GLU A 124 17.46 20.02 -11.86
CA GLU A 124 18.83 19.53 -11.83
C GLU A 124 18.82 18.01 -11.54
N PRO A 125 19.61 17.22 -12.29
CA PRO A 125 19.77 15.80 -11.99
C PRO A 125 20.27 15.63 -10.54
N ILE A 126 19.81 14.56 -9.89
CA ILE A 126 20.36 14.14 -8.60
C ILE A 126 21.54 13.23 -8.93
N ASP A 127 22.74 13.80 -8.97
CA ASP A 127 23.96 13.04 -9.31
C ASP A 127 24.35 12.07 -8.18
N GLU A 128 24.16 12.46 -6.92
CA GLU A 128 24.46 11.63 -5.76
C GLU A 128 23.42 11.81 -4.64
N ILE A 129 22.95 10.68 -4.08
CA ILE A 129 22.01 10.69 -2.95
C ILE A 129 22.82 10.85 -1.65
N PRO A 130 22.59 11.92 -0.84
CA PRO A 130 23.35 12.15 0.37
C PRO A 130 22.85 11.28 1.53
N TRP A 131 23.06 9.96 1.46
CA TRP A 131 22.54 8.97 2.42
C TRP A 131 22.82 9.31 3.87
N LYS A 132 24.05 9.74 4.18
CA LYS A 132 24.45 10.13 5.54
C LYS A 132 23.62 11.30 6.06
N LEU A 133 23.31 12.28 5.22
CA LEU A 133 22.49 13.43 5.59
C LEU A 133 21.04 13.00 5.79
N LEU A 134 20.46 12.24 4.86
CA LEU A 134 19.08 11.76 4.97
C LEU A 134 18.86 10.96 6.26
N LEU A 135 19.73 9.99 6.54
CA LEU A 135 19.63 9.12 7.71
C LEU A 135 20.04 9.80 9.02
N SER A 136 20.67 10.98 8.98
CA SER A 136 21.00 11.75 10.19
C SER A 136 19.78 12.46 10.80
N LYS A 137 18.70 12.64 10.04
CA LYS A 137 17.55 13.44 10.46
C LYS A 137 16.47 12.59 11.11
N VAL A 138 16.06 13.01 12.30
CA VAL A 138 15.03 12.34 13.11
C VAL A 138 13.68 12.19 12.37
N PRO A 139 13.17 13.18 11.60
CA PRO A 139 11.92 13.01 10.87
C PRO A 139 11.95 11.91 9.79
N VAL A 140 13.13 11.58 9.24
CA VAL A 140 13.27 10.45 8.31
C VAL A 140 13.04 9.13 9.02
N TRP A 141 13.54 8.97 10.25
CA TRP A 141 13.26 7.79 11.07
C TRP A 141 11.79 7.72 11.49
N ALA A 142 11.14 8.87 11.75
CA ALA A 142 9.71 8.91 12.02
C ALA A 142 8.90 8.37 10.82
N LEU A 143 9.27 8.73 9.58
CA LEU A 143 8.69 8.15 8.36
C LEU A 143 8.89 6.63 8.30
N ILE A 144 10.12 6.14 8.53
CA ILE A 144 10.45 4.71 8.44
C ILE A 144 9.64 3.90 9.44
N VAL A 145 9.62 4.31 10.72
CA VAL A 145 8.90 3.60 11.78
C VAL A 145 7.40 3.65 11.54
N CYS A 146 6.87 4.81 11.16
CA CYS A 146 5.45 4.97 10.88
C CYS A 146 5.01 4.11 9.69
N HIS A 147 5.78 4.08 8.60
CA HIS A 147 5.47 3.24 7.44
C HIS A 147 5.53 1.74 7.78
N PHE A 148 6.47 1.33 8.65
CA PHE A 148 6.50 -0.03 9.19
C PHE A 148 5.19 -0.36 9.94
N CYS A 149 4.78 0.49 10.90
CA CYS A 149 3.56 0.28 11.68
C CYS A 149 2.29 0.26 10.80
N HIS A 150 2.17 1.19 9.85
CA HIS A 150 1.05 1.24 8.92
C HIS A 150 0.94 -0.05 8.10
N ASN A 151 2.01 -0.40 7.38
CA ASN A 151 1.98 -1.57 6.50
C ASN A 151 1.82 -2.88 7.26
N TYR A 152 2.32 -2.97 8.50
CA TYR A 152 2.07 -4.15 9.34
C TYR A 152 0.57 -4.42 9.49
N GLY A 153 -0.21 -3.41 9.90
CA GLY A 153 -1.65 -3.56 10.08
C GLY A 153 -2.39 -3.79 8.76
N THR A 154 -2.04 -3.04 7.71
CA THR A 154 -2.65 -3.19 6.38
C THR A 154 -2.39 -4.58 5.78
N PHE A 155 -1.16 -5.11 5.88
CA PHE A 155 -0.84 -6.43 5.32
C PHE A 155 -1.43 -7.59 6.10
N ILE A 156 -1.57 -7.47 7.42
CA ILE A 156 -2.26 -8.50 8.22
C ILE A 156 -3.72 -8.58 7.78
N LEU A 157 -4.39 -7.44 7.69
CA LEU A 157 -5.78 -7.39 7.24
C LEU A 157 -5.90 -7.83 5.77
N LEU A 158 -4.94 -7.54 4.90
CA LEU A 158 -4.95 -8.06 3.52
C LEU A 158 -4.80 -9.57 3.44
N THR A 159 -3.85 -10.13 4.18
CA THR A 159 -3.44 -11.53 4.02
C THR A 159 -4.35 -12.49 4.79
N TRP A 160 -4.74 -12.09 6.00
CA TRP A 160 -5.38 -12.98 6.97
C TRP A 160 -6.88 -12.73 7.16
N MET A 161 -7.44 -11.62 6.65
CA MET A 161 -8.88 -11.32 6.78
C MET A 161 -9.79 -12.37 6.15
N PRO A 162 -9.53 -12.90 4.93
CA PRO A 162 -10.38 -13.97 4.39
C PRO A 162 -10.36 -15.22 5.28
N THR A 163 -9.21 -15.53 5.88
CA THR A 163 -9.07 -16.64 6.82
C THR A 163 -9.81 -16.36 8.13
N TYR A 164 -9.77 -15.13 8.65
CA TYR A 164 -10.54 -14.71 9.82
C TYR A 164 -12.05 -14.87 9.59
N TYR A 165 -12.56 -14.41 8.44
CA TYR A 165 -13.97 -14.55 8.09
C TYR A 165 -14.42 -16.01 7.99
N CYS A 166 -13.61 -16.89 7.39
CA CYS A 166 -13.88 -18.31 7.36
C CYS A 166 -13.82 -18.96 8.76
N GLN A 167 -12.75 -18.69 9.53
CA GLN A 167 -12.47 -19.41 10.78
C GLN A 167 -13.32 -18.92 11.95
N VAL A 168 -13.47 -17.60 12.10
CA VAL A 168 -14.13 -16.95 13.24
C VAL A 168 -15.58 -16.63 12.90
N LEU A 169 -15.81 -15.93 11.79
CA LEU A 169 -17.18 -15.50 11.41
C LEU A 169 -18.00 -16.60 10.74
N LYS A 170 -17.40 -17.76 10.46
CA LYS A 170 -18.02 -18.94 9.84
C LYS A 170 -18.65 -18.67 8.47
N PHE A 171 -18.19 -17.64 7.78
CA PHE A 171 -18.59 -17.38 6.40
C PHE A 171 -18.04 -18.47 5.48
N ASN A 172 -18.80 -18.80 4.43
CA ASN A 172 -18.27 -19.68 3.40
C ASN A 172 -17.15 -18.95 2.59
N LEU A 173 -16.42 -19.70 1.76
CA LEU A 173 -15.28 -19.14 1.02
C LEU A 173 -15.69 -18.00 0.08
N THR A 174 -16.88 -18.10 -0.53
CA THR A 174 -17.42 -17.08 -1.45
C THR A 174 -17.81 -15.82 -0.70
N GLU A 175 -18.56 -15.96 0.38
CA GLU A 175 -18.93 -14.86 1.28
C GLU A 175 -17.70 -14.18 1.85
N SER A 176 -16.72 -14.95 2.34
CA SER A 176 -15.48 -14.41 2.89
C SER A 176 -14.73 -13.57 1.85
N GLY A 177 -14.65 -14.02 0.60
CA GLY A 177 -14.06 -13.23 -0.49
C GLY A 177 -14.83 -11.93 -0.77
N LEU A 178 -16.16 -12.00 -0.87
CA LEU A 178 -17.02 -10.84 -1.13
C LEU A 178 -17.01 -9.82 0.02
N PHE A 179 -17.13 -10.26 1.27
CA PHE A 179 -17.08 -9.37 2.43
C PHE A 179 -15.68 -8.78 2.65
N SER A 180 -14.61 -9.48 2.22
CA SER A 180 -13.24 -8.95 2.31
C SER A 180 -13.00 -7.76 1.37
N VAL A 181 -13.86 -7.55 0.36
CA VAL A 181 -13.79 -6.39 -0.54
C VAL A 181 -14.22 -5.09 0.16
N LEU A 182 -15.18 -5.15 1.09
CA LEU A 182 -15.81 -3.96 1.67
C LEU A 182 -14.83 -3.04 2.41
N PRO A 183 -13.89 -3.53 3.24
CA PRO A 183 -12.92 -2.66 3.91
C PRO A 183 -12.02 -1.90 2.94
N TRP A 184 -11.61 -2.51 1.83
CA TRP A 184 -10.79 -1.85 0.80
C TRP A 184 -11.56 -0.78 0.04
N LEU A 185 -12.85 -1.00 -0.24
CA LEU A 185 -13.72 0.02 -0.82
C LEU A 185 -13.88 1.21 0.14
N SER A 186 -14.06 0.93 1.43
CA SER A 186 -14.11 1.96 2.48
C SER A 186 -12.82 2.77 2.52
N MET A 187 -11.65 2.13 2.48
CA MET A 187 -10.35 2.79 2.42
C MET A 187 -10.24 3.71 1.20
N ALA A 188 -10.65 3.24 0.01
CA ALA A 188 -10.61 4.05 -1.22
C ALA A 188 -11.52 5.29 -1.13
N ALA A 189 -12.72 5.15 -0.58
CA ALA A 189 -13.64 6.28 -0.38
C ALA A 189 -13.09 7.27 0.67
N ALA A 190 -12.62 6.75 1.81
CA ALA A 190 -12.11 7.55 2.92
C ALA A 190 -10.80 8.28 2.59
N ALA A 191 -9.94 7.73 1.72
CA ALA A 191 -8.71 8.40 1.28
C ALA A 191 -8.99 9.76 0.61
N ASN A 192 -10.04 9.83 -0.23
CA ASN A 192 -10.45 11.08 -0.87
C ASN A 192 -10.97 12.09 0.15
N PHE A 193 -11.78 11.63 1.11
CA PHE A 193 -12.29 12.47 2.18
C PHE A 193 -11.17 12.99 3.09
N GLY A 194 -10.18 12.15 3.40
CA GLY A 194 -9.00 12.54 4.16
C GLY A 194 -8.18 13.63 3.44
N GLY A 195 -7.98 13.49 2.13
CA GLY A 195 -7.33 14.52 1.31
C GLY A 195 -8.05 15.85 1.38
N TRP A 196 -9.38 15.85 1.19
CA TRP A 196 -10.20 17.05 1.28
C TRP A 196 -10.15 17.71 2.66
N ILE A 197 -10.18 16.94 3.75
CA ILE A 197 -10.01 17.48 5.12
C ILE A 197 -8.63 18.12 5.27
N ALA A 198 -7.58 17.43 4.85
CA ALA A 198 -6.21 17.92 4.98
C ALA A 198 -6.01 19.24 4.22
N ASP A 199 -6.48 19.30 2.97
CA ASP A 199 -6.38 20.51 2.14
C ASP A 199 -7.19 21.67 2.71
N THR A 200 -8.38 21.39 3.27
CA THR A 200 -9.22 22.40 3.92
C THR A 200 -8.57 22.94 5.19
N LEU A 201 -7.92 22.10 6.00
CA LEU A 201 -7.23 22.55 7.21
C LEU A 201 -5.99 23.40 6.87
N VAL A 202 -5.23 22.99 5.85
CA VAL A 202 -4.07 23.76 5.36
C VAL A 202 -4.53 25.11 4.79
N SER A 203 -5.60 25.14 3.99
CA SER A 203 -6.12 26.39 3.41
C SER A 203 -6.70 27.35 4.45
N ASN A 204 -7.22 26.82 5.56
CA ASN A 204 -7.64 27.60 6.73
C ASN A 204 -6.47 28.06 7.62
N GLY A 205 -5.22 27.82 7.22
CA GLY A 205 -4.03 28.34 7.91
C GLY A 205 -3.48 27.44 9.01
N VAL A 206 -3.95 26.20 9.16
CA VAL A 206 -3.33 25.22 10.06
C VAL A 206 -1.98 24.81 9.47
N SER A 207 -0.93 24.75 10.30
CA SER A 207 0.41 24.36 9.83
C SER A 207 0.40 22.94 9.25
N VAL A 208 1.17 22.73 8.17
CA VAL A 208 1.28 21.42 7.51
C VAL A 208 1.68 20.33 8.51
N THR A 209 2.62 20.62 9.41
CA THR A 209 3.01 19.71 10.49
C THR A 209 1.83 19.24 11.34
N ASN A 210 0.98 20.16 11.78
CA ASN A 210 -0.17 19.82 12.63
C ASN A 210 -1.22 19.03 11.85
N VAL A 211 -1.46 19.38 10.58
CA VAL A 211 -2.36 18.61 9.72
C VAL A 211 -1.82 17.19 9.53
N ARG A 212 -0.54 17.00 9.16
CA ARG A 212 0.04 15.66 8.99
C ARG A 212 0.02 14.83 10.27
N LYS A 213 0.25 15.45 11.43
CA LYS A 213 0.14 14.79 12.75
C LYS A 213 -1.28 14.38 13.08
N LEU A 214 -2.27 15.25 12.84
CA LEU A 214 -3.68 14.96 13.04
C LEU A 214 -4.12 13.80 12.15
N MET A 215 -3.88 13.91 10.84
CA MET A 215 -4.30 12.91 9.86
C MET A 215 -3.68 11.54 10.15
N GLN A 216 -2.39 11.50 10.49
CA GLN A 216 -1.75 10.23 10.85
C GLN A 216 -2.24 9.68 12.19
N SER A 217 -2.55 10.54 13.16
CA SER A 217 -3.12 10.10 14.45
C SER A 217 -4.50 9.48 14.25
N LEU A 218 -5.35 10.07 13.40
CA LEU A 218 -6.61 9.45 12.99
C LEU A 218 -6.35 8.12 12.26
N GLY A 219 -5.35 8.11 11.38
CA GLY A 219 -4.89 6.96 10.63
C GLY A 219 -4.48 5.75 11.47
N PHE A 220 -4.01 5.95 12.71
CA PHE A 220 -3.55 4.87 13.59
C PHE A 220 -4.47 4.62 14.78
N LEU A 221 -4.99 5.68 15.40
CA LEU A 221 -5.90 5.54 16.55
C LEU A 221 -7.26 4.99 16.13
N GLY A 222 -7.72 5.31 14.92
CA GLY A 222 -8.95 4.74 14.35
C GLY A 222 -8.86 3.22 14.23
N PRO A 223 -7.92 2.66 13.44
CA PRO A 223 -7.72 1.22 13.37
C PRO A 223 -7.45 0.59 14.74
N ALA A 224 -6.63 1.21 15.59
CA ALA A 224 -6.36 0.68 16.93
C ALA A 224 -7.64 0.53 17.77
N PHE A 225 -8.53 1.52 17.72
CA PHE A 225 -9.82 1.46 18.40
C PHE A 225 -10.68 0.32 17.85
N PHE A 226 -10.92 0.27 16.54
CA PHE A 226 -11.79 -0.75 15.94
C PHE A 226 -11.22 -2.17 16.08
N LEU A 227 -9.90 -2.35 15.95
CA LEU A 227 -9.28 -3.67 16.17
C LEU A 227 -9.37 -4.13 17.63
N THR A 228 -9.33 -3.20 18.59
CA THR A 228 -9.57 -3.53 20.00
C THR A 228 -11.03 -3.94 20.23
N GLN A 229 -11.99 -3.25 19.59
CA GLN A 229 -13.40 -3.59 19.71
C GLN A 229 -13.76 -4.92 19.03
N LEU A 230 -13.00 -5.30 18.01
CA LEU A 230 -13.25 -6.52 17.24
C LEU A 230 -13.22 -7.79 18.12
N SER A 231 -12.41 -7.84 19.18
CA SER A 231 -12.36 -8.98 20.09
C SER A 231 -13.55 -9.09 21.05
N HIS A 232 -14.36 -8.03 21.15
CA HIS A 232 -15.58 -7.98 21.96
C HIS A 232 -16.86 -8.22 21.16
N ILE A 233 -16.77 -8.30 19.83
CA ILE A 233 -17.91 -8.43 18.94
C ILE A 233 -18.22 -9.91 18.69
N ASN A 234 -19.47 -10.30 18.92
CA ASN A 234 -19.95 -11.67 18.70
C ASN A 234 -20.74 -11.82 17.38
N SER A 235 -21.15 -10.71 16.77
CA SER A 235 -21.93 -10.72 15.52
C SER A 235 -21.03 -10.61 14.29
N PRO A 236 -21.14 -11.51 13.31
CA PRO A 236 -20.38 -11.43 12.05
C PRO A 236 -20.55 -10.10 11.31
N PHE A 237 -21.77 -9.54 11.31
CA PHE A 237 -22.04 -8.28 10.62
C PHE A 237 -21.34 -7.10 11.30
N GLU A 238 -21.38 -7.05 12.64
CA GLU A 238 -20.69 -6.02 13.41
C GLU A 238 -19.17 -6.13 13.25
N ALA A 239 -18.62 -7.35 13.16
CA ALA A 239 -17.20 -7.57 12.95
C ALA A 239 -16.74 -7.04 11.58
N VAL A 240 -17.51 -7.30 10.53
CA VAL A 240 -17.26 -6.74 9.18
C VAL A 240 -17.35 -5.21 9.21
N LEU A 241 -18.37 -4.63 9.85
CA LEU A 241 -18.51 -3.18 9.99
C LEU A 241 -17.31 -2.56 10.73
N CYS A 242 -16.85 -3.22 11.78
CA CYS A 242 -15.67 -2.82 12.55
C CYS A 242 -14.41 -2.79 11.66
N MET A 243 -14.23 -3.79 10.80
CA MET A 243 -13.12 -3.82 9.83
C MET A 243 -13.25 -2.76 8.74
N ILE A 244 -14.47 -2.49 8.26
CA ILE A 244 -14.78 -1.41 7.31
C ILE A 244 -14.38 -0.06 7.89
N CYS A 245 -14.74 0.21 9.15
CA CYS A 245 -14.37 1.42 9.85
C CYS A 245 -12.85 1.48 10.08
N SER A 246 -12.24 0.38 10.53
CA SER A 246 -10.78 0.29 10.71
C SER A 246 -10.03 0.71 9.44
N GLN A 247 -10.33 0.09 8.29
CA GLN A 247 -9.67 0.42 7.02
C GLN A 247 -10.03 1.81 6.49
N GLY A 248 -11.24 2.29 6.78
CA GLY A 248 -11.64 3.66 6.47
C GLY A 248 -10.78 4.70 7.19
N PHE A 249 -10.49 4.50 8.49
CA PHE A 249 -9.58 5.38 9.22
C PHE A 249 -8.13 5.21 8.78
N ASP A 250 -7.65 3.98 8.52
CA ASP A 250 -6.29 3.71 8.04
C ASP A 250 -5.95 4.54 6.78
N ALA A 251 -6.94 4.79 5.92
CA ALA A 251 -6.84 5.62 4.72
C ALA A 251 -6.35 7.06 4.98
N PHE A 252 -6.56 7.61 6.19
CA PHE A 252 -6.09 8.95 6.55
C PHE A 252 -4.55 9.04 6.58
N SER A 253 -3.86 7.90 6.67
CA SER A 253 -2.40 7.82 6.52
C SER A 253 -1.93 8.29 5.14
N GLN A 254 -2.78 8.26 4.11
CA GLN A 254 -2.47 8.84 2.79
C GLN A 254 -2.20 10.35 2.88
N SER A 255 -3.01 11.06 3.67
CA SER A 255 -2.89 12.50 3.89
C SER A 255 -1.93 12.86 5.04
N GLY A 256 -1.55 11.88 5.87
CA GLY A 256 -0.55 11.99 6.92
C GLY A 256 0.85 11.60 6.42
N LEU A 257 1.17 10.31 6.55
CA LEU A 257 2.46 9.71 6.18
C LEU A 257 2.85 9.93 4.72
N TYR A 258 1.99 9.59 3.76
CA TYR A 258 2.41 9.56 2.34
C TYR A 258 2.69 10.97 1.80
N SER A 259 1.83 11.95 2.09
CA SER A 259 2.08 13.35 1.72
C SER A 259 3.34 13.94 2.37
N ASN A 260 3.71 13.49 3.58
CA ASN A 260 4.79 14.10 4.34
C ASN A 260 6.19 13.92 3.71
N HIS A 261 6.40 12.88 2.89
CA HIS A 261 7.65 12.71 2.13
C HIS A 261 7.94 13.90 1.20
N GLN A 262 6.90 14.47 0.58
CA GLN A 262 7.02 15.63 -0.30
C GLN A 262 7.22 16.91 0.51
N ASP A 263 6.57 17.04 1.67
CA ASP A 263 6.70 18.21 2.54
C ASP A 263 8.15 18.38 3.06
N ILE A 264 8.77 17.29 3.54
CA ILE A 264 10.12 17.38 4.16
C ILE A 264 11.26 17.49 3.15
N GLY A 265 11.08 16.97 1.94
CA GLY A 265 12.14 16.90 0.95
C GLY A 265 11.62 16.74 -0.47
N PRO A 266 11.07 17.79 -1.10
CA PRO A 266 10.48 17.72 -2.44
C PRO A 266 11.42 17.14 -3.51
N ARG A 267 12.73 17.44 -3.40
CA ARG A 267 13.77 16.90 -4.30
C ARG A 267 13.99 15.40 -4.07
N TYR A 268 13.96 14.95 -2.83
CA TYR A 268 14.27 13.58 -2.42
C TYR A 268 13.03 12.73 -2.08
N ALA A 269 11.82 13.21 -2.35
CA ALA A 269 10.57 12.59 -1.91
C ALA A 269 10.45 11.13 -2.38
N GLY A 270 10.87 10.81 -3.61
CA GLY A 270 10.89 9.44 -4.13
C GLY A 270 11.89 8.52 -3.40
N VAL A 271 13.06 9.05 -3.03
CA VAL A 271 14.07 8.30 -2.26
C VAL A 271 13.57 8.04 -0.84
N LEU A 272 13.02 9.07 -0.20
CA LEU A 272 12.45 8.97 1.15
C LEU A 272 11.28 7.97 1.20
N LEU A 273 10.40 7.99 0.18
CA LEU A 273 9.31 7.03 0.04
C LEU A 273 9.84 5.61 -0.18
N GLY A 274 10.85 5.43 -1.02
CA GLY A 274 11.46 4.11 -1.24
C GLY A 274 12.08 3.55 0.04
N LEU A 275 12.79 4.40 0.80
CA LEU A 275 13.42 4.02 2.07
C LEU A 275 12.38 3.61 3.12
N SER A 276 11.34 4.42 3.34
CA SER A 276 10.29 4.11 4.31
C SER A 276 9.44 2.91 3.87
N ASN A 277 9.10 2.81 2.58
CA ASN A 277 8.35 1.69 2.02
C ASN A 277 9.12 0.36 2.16
N THR A 278 10.45 0.38 2.09
CA THR A 278 11.26 -0.83 2.34
C THR A 278 10.99 -1.38 3.74
N ALA A 279 10.98 -0.52 4.76
CA ALA A 279 10.59 -0.92 6.12
C ALA A 279 9.13 -1.38 6.18
N GLY A 280 8.22 -0.70 5.47
CA GLY A 280 6.82 -1.11 5.36
C GLY A 280 6.64 -2.52 4.77
N VAL A 281 7.34 -2.85 3.70
CA VAL A 281 7.28 -4.20 3.09
C VAL A 281 7.88 -5.26 4.02
N LEU A 282 8.98 -4.94 4.71
CA LEU A 282 9.53 -5.82 5.75
C LEU A 282 8.51 -6.08 6.85
N ALA A 283 7.73 -5.07 7.24
CA ALA A 283 6.64 -5.22 8.20
C ALA A 283 5.58 -6.22 7.74
N GLY A 284 5.23 -6.22 6.45
CA GLY A 284 4.32 -7.21 5.86
C GLY A 284 4.86 -8.63 5.90
N VAL A 285 6.14 -8.81 5.57
CA VAL A 285 6.83 -10.13 5.63
C VAL A 285 6.85 -10.65 7.07
N ILE A 286 7.33 -9.83 8.00
CA ILE A 286 7.44 -10.19 9.42
C ILE A 286 6.04 -10.40 10.01
N GLY A 287 5.09 -9.50 9.75
CA GLY A 287 3.73 -9.56 10.28
C GLY A 287 2.95 -10.76 9.79
N THR A 288 3.09 -11.14 8.52
CA THR A 288 2.43 -12.34 7.99
C THR A 288 2.96 -13.61 8.65
N ALA A 289 4.28 -13.73 8.79
CA ALA A 289 4.91 -14.87 9.45
C ALA A 289 4.58 -14.92 10.95
N ALA A 290 4.67 -13.78 11.64
CA ALA A 290 4.35 -13.64 13.05
C ALA A 290 2.88 -14.00 13.33
N THR A 291 1.94 -13.54 12.49
CA THR A 291 0.52 -13.89 12.61
C THR A 291 0.31 -15.40 12.53
N GLY A 292 0.95 -16.06 11.56
CA GLY A 292 0.86 -17.52 11.45
C GLY A 292 1.41 -18.25 12.69
N TYR A 293 2.52 -17.76 13.26
CA TYR A 293 3.09 -18.31 14.49
C TYR A 293 2.21 -18.08 15.72
N ILE A 294 1.63 -16.87 15.85
CA ILE A 294 0.70 -16.52 16.93
C ILE A 294 -0.53 -17.42 16.85
N LEU A 295 -1.13 -17.60 15.67
CA LEU A 295 -2.33 -18.44 15.50
C LEU A 295 -2.08 -19.95 15.74
N GLN A 296 -0.83 -20.41 15.70
CA GLN A 296 -0.50 -21.79 16.08
C GLN A 296 -0.53 -22.00 17.62
N HIS A 297 -0.29 -20.95 18.40
CA HIS A 297 -0.11 -21.04 19.86
C HIS A 297 -1.10 -20.19 20.67
N GLY A 298 -1.89 -19.36 20.02
CA GLY A 298 -2.76 -18.35 20.62
C GLY A 298 -3.99 -18.07 19.78
N THR A 299 -4.51 -16.84 19.88
CA THR A 299 -5.81 -16.46 19.34
C THR A 299 -5.72 -15.28 18.37
N TRP A 300 -6.82 -15.02 17.66
CA TRP A 300 -6.94 -13.81 16.82
C TRP A 300 -6.87 -12.51 17.63
N ASP A 301 -7.30 -12.53 18.89
CA ASP A 301 -7.18 -11.39 19.80
C ASP A 301 -5.70 -11.02 20.04
N ASP A 302 -4.81 -12.01 20.15
CA ASP A 302 -3.37 -11.78 20.28
C ASP A 302 -2.77 -11.14 19.02
N VAL A 303 -3.23 -11.56 17.84
CA VAL A 303 -2.83 -10.96 16.55
C VAL A 303 -3.23 -9.48 16.50
N PHE A 304 -4.48 -9.17 16.88
CA PHE A 304 -4.97 -7.79 16.87
C PHE A 304 -4.27 -6.93 17.93
N LYS A 305 -3.98 -7.45 19.13
CA LYS A 305 -3.21 -6.72 20.16
C LYS A 305 -1.83 -6.29 19.68
N VAL A 306 -1.13 -7.13 18.91
CA VAL A 306 0.17 -6.76 18.33
C VAL A 306 0.00 -5.61 17.34
N ALA A 307 -0.99 -5.68 16.45
CA ALA A 307 -1.29 -4.59 15.51
C ALA A 307 -1.64 -3.29 16.25
N VAL A 308 -2.50 -3.35 17.28
CA VAL A 308 -2.86 -2.21 18.12
C VAL A 308 -1.64 -1.60 18.80
N GLY A 309 -0.76 -2.43 19.39
CA GLY A 309 0.48 -1.97 20.02
C GLY A 309 1.40 -1.23 19.05
N LEU A 310 1.52 -1.73 17.81
CA LEU A 310 2.29 -1.07 16.77
C LEU A 310 1.66 0.25 16.29
N TYR A 311 0.33 0.31 16.16
CA TYR A 311 -0.36 1.56 15.84
C TYR A 311 -0.14 2.60 16.93
N LEU A 312 -0.32 2.25 18.21
CA LEU A 312 -0.10 3.15 19.34
C LEU A 312 1.36 3.64 19.42
N GLY A 313 2.33 2.72 19.30
CA GLY A 313 3.75 3.07 19.27
C GLY A 313 4.10 3.98 18.09
N GLY A 314 3.56 3.67 16.90
CA GLY A 314 3.70 4.48 15.70
C GLY A 314 3.12 5.89 15.88
N THR A 315 1.96 6.03 16.53
CA THR A 315 1.34 7.33 16.82
C THR A 315 2.22 8.17 17.74
N VAL A 316 2.81 7.57 18.78
CA VAL A 316 3.72 8.28 19.69
C VAL A 316 4.95 8.76 18.93
N VAL A 317 5.62 7.89 18.18
CA VAL A 317 6.81 8.24 17.40
C VAL A 317 6.49 9.35 16.39
N TRP A 318 5.37 9.24 15.68
CA TRP A 318 4.94 10.23 14.69
C TRP A 318 4.71 11.60 15.33
N ASN A 319 3.93 11.66 16.41
CA ASN A 319 3.59 12.93 17.04
C ASN A 319 4.79 13.62 17.69
N LEU A 320 5.76 12.85 18.18
CA LEU A 320 6.99 13.40 18.76
C LEU A 320 7.96 13.91 17.69
N PHE A 321 8.12 13.18 16.58
CA PHE A 321 9.28 13.35 15.70
C PHE A 321 8.96 13.77 14.26
N ALA A 322 7.71 13.68 13.81
CA ALA A 322 7.33 14.11 12.46
C ALA A 322 7.25 15.64 12.36
N THR A 323 7.59 16.16 11.18
CA THR A 323 7.44 17.57 10.82
C THR A 323 6.96 17.68 9.38
N GLY A 324 6.15 18.68 9.07
CA GLY A 324 5.76 19.09 7.72
C GLY A 324 6.61 20.24 7.16
N GLU A 325 7.65 20.65 7.89
CA GLU A 325 8.59 21.67 7.42
C GLU A 325 9.66 21.06 6.50
N ARG A 326 10.12 21.84 5.54
CA ARG A 326 11.16 21.41 4.59
C ARG A 326 12.50 21.28 5.31
N ILE A 327 13.12 20.11 5.20
CA ILE A 327 14.40 19.76 5.82
C ILE A 327 15.50 19.61 4.76
N PHE A 328 15.13 19.13 3.58
CA PHE A 328 16.05 18.87 2.49
C PHE A 328 15.66 19.71 1.27
N ASP A 329 16.66 20.34 0.66
CA ASP A 329 16.50 21.14 -0.55
C ASP A 329 16.64 20.32 -1.83
#